data_AF-A0A067SJY8-F1
#
_entry.id   AF-A0A067SJY8-F1
#
_cell.length_a   1.000
_cell.length_b   1.000
_cell.length_c   1.000
_cell.angle_alpha   90.00
_cell.angle_beta   90.00
_cell.angle_gamma   90.00
#
_symmetry.space_group_name_H-M   'P 1'
#
loop_
_entity.id
_entity.type
_entity.pdbx_description
1 polymer ?
#
loop_
_entity_poly.entity_id
_entity_poly.type
_entity_poly.pdbx_seq_one_letter_code
_entity_poly.pdbx_strand_id
1 'polypeptide(L)'
;MTSEFNSPYNITITNDSPVVSYSPYRDGPSVTGWNLTCAGSLDSAWFRPSFCIGPSSHRSSFVGGTLTINFEGTAIYLYGSATSGSYTISIDGQINPSFASDASSGLLGAGVEMPFGKHSLVLSITQSSTVSFSQAILTVEVGRGDRFGLTSQSAI
;
A
#
# COMPACT_ATOMS: atom_id res chain seq x y z
N MET A 1 -20.04 -24.86 20.02
CA MET A 1 -18.83 -24.66 19.20
C MET A 1 -18.98 -23.34 18.47
N THR A 2 -18.52 -22.25 19.07
CA THR A 2 -18.37 -20.96 18.38
C THR A 2 -17.07 -21.05 17.57
N SER A 3 -17.19 -20.93 16.25
CA SER A 3 -16.04 -20.92 15.35
C SER A 3 -15.21 -19.68 15.63
N GLU A 4 -14.00 -19.85 16.18
CA GLU A 4 -12.98 -18.82 16.36
C GLU A 4 -12.47 -18.36 14.99
N PHE A 5 -13.20 -17.47 14.32
CA PHE A 5 -12.73 -16.80 13.10
C PHE A 5 -11.78 -15.63 13.41
N ASN A 6 -11.12 -15.61 14.57
CA ASN A 6 -10.45 -14.41 15.10
C ASN A 6 -8.92 -14.47 15.00
N SER A 7 -8.38 -14.85 13.83
CA SER A 7 -6.92 -14.85 13.61
C SER A 7 -6.53 -13.79 12.57
N PRO A 8 -5.52 -12.93 12.87
CA PRO A 8 -5.01 -11.99 11.88
C PRO A 8 -4.39 -12.76 10.71
N TYR A 9 -4.64 -12.29 9.50
CA TYR A 9 -4.03 -12.84 8.29
C TYR A 9 -3.52 -11.74 7.38
N ASN A 10 -2.51 -12.12 6.57
CA ASN A 10 -1.86 -11.19 5.67
C ASN A 10 -2.52 -11.23 4.28
N ILE A 11 -2.83 -10.06 3.75
CA ILE A 11 -3.29 -9.87 2.37
C ILE A 11 -2.25 -9.08 1.61
N THR A 12 -1.83 -9.60 0.45
CA THR A 12 -1.00 -8.86 -0.49
C THR A 12 -1.86 -8.04 -1.44
N ILE A 13 -1.59 -6.74 -1.50
CA ILE A 13 -2.19 -5.79 -2.43
C ILE A 13 -1.12 -5.40 -3.45
N THR A 14 -1.28 -5.83 -4.70
CA THR A 14 -0.32 -5.54 -5.77
C THR A 14 -0.46 -4.12 -6.30
N ASN A 15 0.57 -3.63 -7.00
CA ASN A 15 0.55 -2.29 -7.60
C ASN A 15 -0.63 -2.04 -8.53
N ASP A 16 -1.17 -3.09 -9.14
CA ASP A 16 -2.26 -3.00 -10.08
C ASP A 16 -3.66 -3.09 -9.42
N SER A 17 -3.73 -3.38 -8.12
CA SER A 17 -4.99 -3.53 -7.40
C SER A 17 -5.86 -2.27 -7.45
N PRO A 18 -7.19 -2.40 -7.64
CA PRO A 18 -8.11 -1.27 -7.62
C PRO A 18 -8.28 -0.64 -6.22
N VAL A 19 -7.77 -1.28 -5.17
CA VAL A 19 -7.73 -0.72 -3.80
C VAL A 19 -6.75 0.45 -3.72
N VAL A 20 -5.75 0.48 -4.61
CA VAL A 20 -4.72 1.51 -4.61
C VAL A 20 -5.17 2.69 -5.47
N SER A 21 -5.31 3.85 -4.83
CA SER A 21 -5.63 5.10 -5.51
C SER A 21 -4.36 5.89 -5.84
N TYR A 22 -4.26 6.37 -7.07
CA TYR A 22 -3.12 7.13 -7.57
C TYR A 22 -3.56 8.51 -8.01
N SER A 23 -2.83 9.53 -7.58
CA SER A 23 -3.08 10.93 -7.93
C SER A 23 -1.83 11.57 -8.54
N PRO A 24 -1.95 12.43 -9.57
CA PRO A 24 -3.18 12.92 -10.21
C PRO A 24 -3.90 11.91 -11.10
N TYR A 25 -3.20 10.91 -11.60
CA TYR A 25 -3.77 9.79 -12.35
C TYR A 25 -2.85 8.58 -12.24
N ARG A 26 -3.42 7.39 -12.44
CA ARG A 26 -2.75 6.10 -12.29
C ARG A 26 -1.82 5.74 -13.43
N ASP A 27 -2.25 6.02 -14.66
CA ASP A 27 -1.60 5.53 -15.88
C ASP A 27 -1.40 6.69 -16.87
N GLY A 28 -0.20 7.23 -16.91
CA GLY A 28 0.24 8.23 -17.87
C GLY A 28 1.75 8.48 -17.74
N PRO A 29 2.27 9.65 -18.16
CA PRO A 29 3.68 9.97 -18.00
C PRO A 29 4.12 10.05 -16.53
N SER A 30 5.20 9.36 -16.16
CA SER A 30 5.70 9.33 -14.76
C SER A 30 6.15 10.69 -14.22
N VAL A 31 6.42 11.65 -15.10
CA VAL A 31 6.85 13.01 -14.75
C VAL A 31 5.70 13.94 -14.37
N THR A 32 4.45 13.58 -14.70
CA THR A 32 3.24 14.36 -14.39
C THR A 32 2.17 13.57 -13.65
N GLY A 33 2.41 12.29 -13.36
CA GLY A 33 1.55 11.42 -12.58
C GLY A 33 2.19 10.05 -12.36
N TRP A 34 1.39 8.99 -12.32
CA TRP A 34 1.88 7.62 -12.18
C TRP A 34 1.90 6.88 -13.51
N ASN A 35 2.78 5.89 -13.59
CA ASN A 35 3.00 5.08 -14.78
C ASN A 35 3.24 3.63 -14.40
N LEU A 36 2.51 2.70 -15.01
CA LEU A 36 2.82 1.28 -14.93
C LEU A 36 4.10 0.96 -15.70
N THR A 37 5.03 0.27 -15.06
CA THR A 37 6.26 -0.25 -15.67
C THR A 37 6.46 -1.71 -15.29
N CYS A 38 7.16 -2.48 -16.14
CA CYS A 38 7.40 -3.90 -15.92
C CYS A 38 8.84 -4.25 -16.29
N ALA A 39 9.50 -5.09 -15.48
CA ALA A 39 10.95 -5.28 -15.58
C ALA A 39 11.43 -5.80 -16.95
N GLY A 40 10.61 -6.57 -17.66
CA GLY A 40 10.93 -7.19 -18.95
C GLY A 40 10.40 -6.44 -20.17
N SER A 41 9.80 -5.25 -20.01
CA SER A 41 9.26 -4.48 -21.13
C SER A 41 9.30 -2.97 -20.85
N LEU A 42 9.93 -2.21 -21.75
CA LEU A 42 9.86 -0.75 -21.69
C LEU A 42 8.45 -0.27 -22.04
N ASP A 43 7.93 0.68 -21.27
CA ASP A 43 6.66 1.39 -21.53
C ASP A 43 6.58 1.94 -22.96
N SER A 44 7.67 2.52 -23.47
CA SER A 44 7.80 3.03 -24.83
C SER A 44 7.77 1.97 -25.93
N ALA A 45 7.94 0.68 -25.57
CA ALA A 45 7.99 -0.44 -26.49
C ALA A 45 6.78 -1.38 -26.33
N TRP A 46 5.68 -0.91 -25.72
CA TRP A 46 4.47 -1.72 -25.58
C TRP A 46 3.76 -1.93 -26.92
N PHE A 47 3.85 -3.15 -27.45
CA PHE A 47 3.06 -3.64 -28.58
C PHE A 47 2.41 -4.98 -28.21
N ARG A 48 1.26 -5.32 -28.83
CA ARG A 48 0.68 -6.66 -28.68
C ARG A 48 1.58 -7.68 -29.41
N PRO A 49 2.00 -8.79 -28.78
CA PRO A 49 1.45 -9.42 -27.57
C PRO A 49 2.27 -9.24 -26.28
N SER A 50 3.35 -8.45 -26.27
CA SER A 50 4.29 -8.33 -25.15
C SER A 50 3.95 -7.20 -24.17
N PHE A 51 2.67 -7.10 -23.78
CA PHE A 51 2.28 -6.12 -22.77
C PHE A 51 2.79 -6.57 -21.40
N CYS A 52 3.60 -5.73 -20.75
CA CYS A 52 4.06 -5.90 -19.36
C CYS A 52 4.66 -7.29 -19.05
N ILE A 53 5.93 -7.51 -19.42
CA ILE A 53 6.63 -8.77 -19.11
C ILE A 53 7.31 -8.66 -17.74
N GLY A 54 7.09 -9.65 -16.88
CA GLY A 54 7.72 -9.75 -15.56
C GLY A 54 7.04 -8.91 -14.47
N PRO A 55 7.67 -8.75 -13.30
CA PRO A 55 7.09 -7.99 -12.18
C PRO A 55 6.79 -6.54 -12.57
N SER A 56 5.61 -6.07 -12.18
CA SER A 56 5.15 -4.71 -12.40
C SER A 56 5.36 -3.82 -11.18
N SER A 57 5.47 -2.52 -11.43
CA SER A 57 5.35 -1.46 -10.43
C SER A 57 4.68 -0.23 -11.02
N HIS A 58 4.04 0.57 -10.18
CA HIS A 58 3.66 1.93 -10.56
C HIS A 58 4.78 2.87 -10.10
N ARG A 59 5.30 3.67 -11.02
CA ARG A 59 6.36 4.65 -10.74
C ARG A 59 5.89 6.07 -11.00
N SER A 60 6.46 7.01 -10.26
CA SER A 60 6.30 8.44 -10.48
C SER A 60 7.55 9.18 -10.03
N SER A 61 7.86 10.28 -10.70
CA SER A 61 8.82 11.30 -10.26
C SER A 61 8.16 12.67 -10.11
N PHE A 62 6.83 12.70 -10.12
CA PHE A 62 6.04 13.92 -10.02
C PHE A 62 5.94 14.35 -8.56
N VAL A 63 6.53 15.51 -8.23
CA VAL A 63 6.40 16.11 -6.89
C VAL A 63 4.93 16.46 -6.63
N GLY A 64 4.40 15.99 -5.50
CA GLY A 64 2.97 16.08 -5.18
C GLY A 64 2.14 14.89 -5.69
N GLY A 65 2.75 13.96 -6.42
CA GLY A 65 2.13 12.67 -6.73
C GLY A 65 1.89 11.87 -5.44
N THR A 66 0.70 11.28 -5.33
CA THR A 66 0.33 10.49 -4.15
C THR A 66 -0.19 9.11 -4.51
N LEU A 67 0.04 8.17 -3.60
CA LEU A 67 -0.58 6.84 -3.57
C LEU A 67 -1.33 6.70 -2.24
N THR A 68 -2.54 6.15 -2.27
CA THR A 68 -3.38 5.94 -1.09
C THR A 68 -3.91 4.52 -1.03
N ILE A 69 -3.83 3.92 0.15
CA ILE A 69 -4.40 2.60 0.47
C ILE A 69 -5.24 2.74 1.73
N ASN A 70 -6.53 2.43 1.61
CA ASN A 70 -7.44 2.35 2.75
C ASN A 70 -7.64 0.88 3.14
N PHE A 71 -7.50 0.57 4.42
CA PHE A 71 -7.61 -0.80 4.92
C PHE A 71 -8.21 -0.84 6.32
N GLU A 72 -8.70 -2.01 6.72
CA GLU A 72 -9.13 -2.27 8.10
C GLU A 72 -8.27 -3.41 8.66
N GLY A 73 -7.46 -3.11 9.70
CA GLY A 73 -6.44 -4.03 10.17
C GLY A 73 -5.55 -3.44 11.26
N THR A 74 -4.39 -4.06 11.45
CA THR A 74 -3.43 -3.72 12.53
C THR A 74 -2.01 -3.49 12.03
N ALA A 75 -1.71 -3.83 10.76
CA ALA A 75 -0.42 -3.52 10.14
C ALA A 75 -0.52 -3.31 8.62
N ILE A 76 0.40 -2.52 8.07
CA ILE A 76 0.64 -2.33 6.65
C ILE A 76 2.14 -2.22 6.38
N TYR A 77 2.64 -2.92 5.37
CA TYR A 77 4.02 -2.84 4.89
C TYR A 77 3.99 -2.45 3.41
N LEU A 78 4.68 -1.38 3.03
CA LEU A 78 4.71 -0.86 1.67
C LEU A 78 6.04 -1.19 1.00
N TYR A 79 6.03 -1.82 -0.17
CA TYR A 79 7.22 -2.24 -0.89
C TYR A 79 7.37 -1.58 -2.26
N GLY A 80 8.62 -1.35 -2.65
CA GLY A 80 9.00 -0.76 -3.92
C GLY A 80 10.44 -0.28 -3.92
N SER A 81 10.72 0.81 -4.63
CA SER A 81 12.05 1.44 -4.65
C SER A 81 11.94 2.95 -4.71
N ALA A 82 12.82 3.64 -4.00
CA ALA A 82 12.83 5.09 -3.96
C ALA A 82 14.21 5.59 -3.54
N THR A 83 14.55 6.81 -3.95
CA THR A 83 15.70 7.51 -3.36
C THR A 83 15.38 7.90 -1.92
N SER A 84 16.32 7.75 -1.00
CA SER A 84 16.14 8.19 0.38
C SER A 84 15.72 9.66 0.45
N GLY A 85 14.67 9.95 1.24
CA GLY A 85 14.11 11.29 1.40
C GLY A 85 13.24 11.80 0.25
N SER A 86 13.02 11.03 -0.83
CA SER A 86 12.22 11.46 -1.99
C SER A 86 10.70 11.40 -1.79
N TYR A 87 10.25 10.83 -0.67
CA TYR A 87 8.84 10.71 -0.32
C TYR A 87 8.64 10.79 1.19
N THR A 88 7.40 10.99 1.59
CA THR A 88 6.91 10.80 2.96
C THR A 88 5.79 9.77 2.98
N ILE A 89 5.60 9.12 4.12
CA ILE A 89 4.44 8.27 4.39
C ILE A 89 3.70 8.87 5.58
N SER A 90 2.38 8.94 5.47
CA SER A 90 1.49 9.20 6.60
C SER A 90 0.49 8.05 6.76
N ILE A 91 0.13 7.77 8.01
CA ILE A 91 -0.98 6.88 8.34
C ILE A 91 -1.94 7.71 9.20
N ASP A 92 -3.20 7.77 8.79
CA ASP A 92 -4.26 8.56 9.45
C ASP A 92 -3.88 10.04 9.63
N GLY A 93 -3.18 10.58 8.62
CA GLY A 93 -2.71 11.96 8.61
C GLY A 93 -1.47 12.25 9.45
N GLN A 94 -0.95 11.26 10.20
CA GLN A 94 0.27 11.40 10.99
C GLN A 94 1.48 10.94 10.19
N ILE A 95 2.45 11.84 10.00
CA ILE A 95 3.76 11.50 9.42
C ILE A 95 4.63 11.00 10.56
N ASN A 96 4.96 9.71 10.56
CA ASN A 96 5.83 9.15 11.59
C ASN A 96 7.24 8.90 11.02
N PRO A 97 8.29 9.53 11.58
CA PRO A 97 9.67 9.24 11.18
C PRO A 97 10.11 7.80 11.49
N SER A 98 9.35 7.04 12.28
CA SER A 98 9.65 5.64 12.63
C SER A 98 9.14 4.61 11.62
N PHE A 99 8.55 5.02 10.49
CA PHE A 99 8.23 4.06 9.44
C PHE A 99 9.53 3.52 8.86
N ALA A 100 9.92 2.32 9.29
CA ALA A 100 11.15 1.68 8.87
C ALA A 100 11.16 1.57 7.34
N SER A 101 12.14 2.23 6.72
CA SER A 101 12.48 2.03 5.32
C SER A 101 13.77 1.23 5.26
N ASP A 102 13.80 0.26 4.38
CA ASP A 102 14.97 -0.57 4.14
C ASP A 102 15.09 -0.82 2.64
N ALA A 103 15.99 -0.06 2.03
CA ALA A 103 16.25 -0.14 0.60
C ALA A 103 16.77 -1.52 0.17
N SER A 104 17.37 -2.31 1.09
CA SER A 104 17.89 -3.64 0.76
C SER A 104 16.79 -4.69 0.59
N SER A 105 15.69 -4.56 1.33
CA SER A 105 14.49 -5.40 1.19
C SER A 105 13.42 -4.77 0.28
N GLY A 106 13.61 -3.53 -0.15
CA GLY A 106 12.62 -2.76 -0.91
C GLY A 106 11.47 -2.25 -0.04
N LEU A 107 11.61 -2.25 1.29
CA LEU A 107 10.61 -1.70 2.19
C LEU A 107 10.64 -0.17 2.15
N LEU A 108 9.55 0.44 1.72
CA LEU A 108 9.38 1.89 1.70
C LEU A 108 8.92 2.43 3.06
N GLY A 109 8.16 1.65 3.81
CA GLY A 109 7.66 2.02 5.13
C GLY A 109 6.69 0.98 5.66
N ALA A 110 6.49 0.97 6.97
CA ALA A 110 5.53 0.08 7.62
C ALA A 110 4.85 0.75 8.82
N GLY A 111 3.54 0.57 8.94
CA GLY A 111 2.79 0.80 10.17
C GLY A 111 2.50 -0.54 10.84
N VAL A 112 2.92 -0.71 12.08
CA VAL A 112 2.78 -1.98 12.84
C VAL A 112 2.15 -1.70 14.19
N GLU A 113 1.58 -2.75 14.80
CA GLU A 113 0.95 -2.68 16.13
C GLU A 113 -0.13 -1.59 16.24
N MET A 114 -0.80 -1.29 15.12
CA MET A 114 -1.87 -0.30 15.09
C MET A 114 -3.13 -0.87 15.75
N PRO A 115 -3.94 -0.05 16.43
CA PRO A 115 -5.23 -0.49 16.97
C PRO A 115 -6.12 -1.02 15.85
N PHE A 116 -6.75 -2.19 16.03
CA PHE A 116 -7.65 -2.75 15.02
C PHE A 116 -8.75 -1.75 14.63
N GLY A 117 -8.71 -1.31 13.37
CA GLY A 117 -9.60 -0.28 12.89
C GLY A 117 -9.35 0.05 11.43
N LYS A 118 -10.10 1.06 10.95
CA LYS A 118 -9.91 1.60 9.62
C LYS A 118 -8.72 2.56 9.64
N HIS A 119 -7.83 2.39 8.69
CA HIS A 119 -6.64 3.20 8.51
C HIS A 119 -6.52 3.66 7.06
N SER A 120 -5.87 4.80 6.87
CA SER A 120 -5.51 5.35 5.56
C SER A 120 -4.01 5.61 5.49
N LEU A 121 -3.30 4.85 4.65
CA LEU A 121 -1.92 5.12 4.33
C LEU A 121 -1.83 6.01 3.09
N VAL A 122 -1.03 7.06 3.16
CA VAL A 122 -0.70 7.93 2.03
C VAL A 122 0.80 8.04 1.86
N LEU A 123 1.31 7.67 0.68
CA LEU A 123 2.66 8.02 0.24
C LEU A 123 2.59 9.30 -0.58
N SER A 124 3.45 10.27 -0.29
CA SER A 124 3.55 11.54 -1.02
C SER A 124 4.96 11.78 -1.52
N ILE A 125 5.13 12.04 -2.82
CA ILE A 125 6.44 12.33 -3.43
C ILE A 125 6.80 13.79 -3.16
N THR A 126 7.95 14.00 -2.51
CA THR A 126 8.41 15.32 -2.07
C THR A 126 9.59 15.85 -2.87
N GLN A 127 10.28 14.98 -3.62
CA GLN A 127 11.40 15.36 -4.47
C GLN A 127 11.22 14.80 -5.87
N SER A 128 11.82 15.45 -6.86
CA SER A 128 11.77 15.04 -8.27
C SER A 128 12.67 13.83 -8.56
N SER A 129 12.60 12.79 -7.72
CA SER A 129 13.26 11.50 -7.91
C SER A 129 12.22 10.41 -8.13
N THR A 130 12.61 9.32 -8.77
CA THR A 130 11.68 8.22 -9.06
C THR A 130 11.37 7.44 -7.78
N VAL A 131 10.08 7.34 -7.48
CA VAL A 131 9.50 6.43 -6.50
C VAL A 131 8.70 5.40 -7.25
N SER A 132 8.88 4.12 -6.91
CA SER A 132 8.12 3.01 -7.45
C SER A 132 7.45 2.25 -6.32
N PHE A 133 6.23 1.79 -6.58
CA PHE A 133 5.45 0.96 -5.69
C PHE A 133 5.11 -0.36 -6.38
N SER A 134 5.41 -1.47 -5.70
CA SER A 134 5.24 -2.83 -6.22
C SER A 134 4.09 -3.56 -5.53
N GLN A 135 4.03 -3.50 -4.20
CA GLN A 135 2.99 -4.16 -3.42
C GLN A 135 2.90 -3.61 -2.01
N ALA A 136 1.76 -3.85 -1.34
CA ALA A 136 1.59 -3.71 0.09
C ALA A 136 1.20 -5.05 0.71
N ILE A 137 1.58 -5.28 1.96
CA ILE A 137 1.10 -6.40 2.77
C ILE A 137 0.30 -5.82 3.92
N LEU A 138 -0.97 -6.19 4.03
CA LEU A 138 -1.89 -5.76 5.08
C LEU A 138 -2.08 -6.91 6.07
N THR A 139 -2.01 -6.63 7.36
CA THR A 139 -2.48 -7.56 8.40
C THR A 139 -3.89 -7.17 8.79
N VAL A 140 -4.86 -8.01 8.45
CA VAL A 140 -6.29 -7.79 8.66
C VAL A 140 -6.88 -8.87 9.57
N GLU A 141 -8.03 -8.58 10.17
CA GLU A 141 -8.81 -9.53 10.98
C GLU A 141 -10.26 -9.53 10.51
N VAL A 142 -10.91 -10.70 10.53
CA VAL A 142 -12.33 -10.85 10.19
C VAL A 142 -13.09 -11.26 11.44
N GLY A 143 -14.23 -10.61 11.73
CA GLY A 143 -15.16 -11.13 12.72
C GLY A 143 -14.87 -10.79 14.19
N ARG A 144 -14.22 -9.65 14.48
CA ARG A 144 -14.11 -9.14 15.85
C ARG A 144 -15.49 -8.77 16.40
N GLY A 145 -16.14 -9.74 17.06
CA GLY A 145 -17.51 -9.70 17.56
C GLY A 145 -17.75 -8.67 18.68
N ASP A 146 -16.69 -8.07 19.21
CA ASP A 146 -16.73 -7.12 20.33
C ASP A 146 -17.35 -5.77 19.95
N ARG A 147 -17.64 -5.52 18.65
CA ARG A 147 -18.29 -4.28 18.18
C ARG A 147 -19.82 -4.26 18.27
N PHE A 148 -20.44 -5.34 18.73
CA PHE A 148 -21.83 -5.31 19.18
C PHE A 148 -21.89 -5.88 20.59
N GLY A 149 -22.13 -5.01 21.58
CA GLY A 149 -22.29 -5.37 22.98
C GLY A 149 -23.53 -6.24 23.22
N LEU A 150 -23.49 -7.49 22.76
CA LEU A 150 -24.37 -8.53 23.24
C LEU A 150 -23.69 -9.12 24.47
N THR A 151 -23.93 -8.48 25.61
CA THR A 151 -23.82 -9.16 26.90
C THR A 151 -24.53 -10.50 26.77
N SER A 152 -23.78 -11.60 26.94
CA SER A 152 -24.39 -12.92 27.09
C SER A 152 -25.26 -12.86 28.34
N GLN A 153 -26.55 -12.59 28.16
CA GLN A 153 -27.51 -12.78 29.22
C GLN A 153 -27.65 -14.30 29.39
N SER A 154 -27.03 -14.82 30.44
CA SER A 154 -27.27 -16.19 30.89
C SER A 154 -28.77 -16.34 31.14
N ALA A 155 -29.46 -17.06 30.24
CA ALA A 155 -30.79 -17.56 30.50
C ALA A 155 -30.66 -18.84 31.31
N ILE A 156 -31.51 -18.90 32.34
CA ILE A 156 -31.62 -19.87 33.43
C ILE A 156 -31.72 -21.31 32.91
#